data_AF-A0A225NIA8-F1
#
_entry.id   AF-A0A225NIA8-F1
#
_cell.length_a   1.000
_cell.length_b   1.000
_cell.length_c   1.000
_cell.angle_alpha   90.00
_cell.angle_beta   90.00
_cell.angle_gamma   90.00
#
_symmetry.space_group_name_H-M   'P 1'
#
loop_
_entity.id
_entity.type
_entity.pdbx_description
1 polymer ?
#
loop_
_entity_poly.entity_id
_entity_poly.type
_entity_poly.pdbx_seq_one_letter_code
_entity_poly.pdbx_strand_id
1 'polypeptide(L)'
;MIGMLPMMFAVQAWQDTAFAYGRMYLSAQEVIHRRTMQMAFGRMGPEEAARMVFEKPAALAASFERAARATAAGRDPLSVALAAVQPIGAKTVANARRLRKT
;
A
#
# COMPACT_ATOMS: atom_id res chain seq x y z
N MET A 1 20.61 -21.70 23.92
CA MET A 1 19.88 -21.67 22.63
C MET A 1 18.48 -21.04 22.69
N ILE A 2 18.02 -20.50 23.84
CA ILE A 2 16.62 -20.06 24.01
C ILE A 2 16.30 -18.72 23.28
N GLY A 3 17.31 -17.91 22.92
CA GLY A 3 17.11 -16.63 22.22
C GLY A 3 17.20 -16.67 20.68
N MET A 4 17.60 -17.79 20.07
CA MET A 4 17.88 -17.85 18.63
C MET A 4 16.60 -17.89 17.79
N LEU A 5 15.59 -18.64 18.23
CA LEU A 5 14.28 -18.75 17.59
C LEU A 5 13.52 -17.42 17.44
N PRO A 6 13.26 -16.63 18.52
CA PRO A 6 12.59 -15.34 18.38
C PRO A 6 13.37 -14.34 17.53
N MET A 7 14.71 -14.41 17.57
CA MET A 7 15.57 -13.60 16.69
C MET A 7 15.40 -13.98 15.22
N MET A 8 15.35 -15.27 14.88
CA MET A 8 15.11 -15.73 13.51
C MET A 8 13.74 -15.29 12.98
N PHE A 9 12.68 -15.37 13.80
CA PHE A 9 11.35 -14.86 13.41
C PHE A 9 11.35 -13.36 13.16
N ALA A 10 12.03 -12.58 14.00
CA ALA A 10 12.16 -11.14 13.81
C ALA A 10 12.93 -10.79 12.53
N VAL A 11 14.01 -11.52 12.23
CA VAL A 11 14.78 -11.37 10.98
C VAL A 11 13.92 -11.67 9.76
N GLN A 12 13.15 -12.76 9.78
CA GLN A 12 12.25 -13.11 8.68
C GLN A 12 11.17 -12.03 8.47
N ALA A 13 10.51 -11.61 9.55
CA ALA A 13 9.49 -10.57 9.49
C ALA A 13 10.06 -9.23 8.97
N TRP A 14 11.30 -8.90 9.36
CA TRP A 14 12.01 -7.73 8.84
C TRP A 14 12.29 -7.84 7.34
N GLN A 15 12.80 -8.98 6.88
CA GLN A 15 13.06 -9.23 5.46
C GLN A 15 11.78 -9.14 4.64
N ASP A 16 10.70 -9.80 5.06
CA ASP A 16 9.42 -9.78 4.37
C ASP A 16 8.84 -8.37 4.29
N THR A 17 8.92 -7.61 5.39
CA THR A 17 8.46 -6.22 5.45
C THR A 17 9.30 -5.32 4.55
N ALA A 18 10.63 -5.49 4.54
CA ALA A 18 11.52 -4.73 3.69
C ALA A 18 11.23 -4.96 2.21
N PHE A 19 11.00 -6.21 1.80
CA PHE A 19 10.63 -6.53 0.42
C PHE A 19 9.24 -5.99 0.05
N ALA A 20 8.26 -6.12 0.95
CA ALA A 20 6.91 -5.58 0.73
C ALA A 20 6.95 -4.05 0.58
N TYR A 21 7.71 -3.37 1.44
CA TYR A 21 7.92 -1.93 1.37
C TYR A 21 8.63 -1.52 0.09
N GLY A 22 9.73 -2.19 -0.27
CA GLY A 22 10.47 -1.92 -1.50
C GLY A 22 9.60 -2.05 -2.75
N ARG A 23 8.76 -3.11 -2.81
CA ARG A 23 7.79 -3.30 -3.89
C ARG A 23 6.74 -2.19 -3.96
N MET A 24 6.22 -1.78 -2.80
CA MET A 24 5.27 -0.66 -2.73
C MET A 24 5.94 0.65 -3.18
N TYR A 25 7.15 0.92 -2.72
CA TYR A 25 7.92 2.12 -3.07
C TYR A 25 8.15 2.22 -4.58
N LEU A 26 8.63 1.16 -5.22
CA LEU A 26 8.80 1.12 -6.68
C LEU A 26 7.47 1.33 -7.42
N SER A 27 6.39 0.73 -6.92
CA SER A 27 5.05 0.92 -7.49
C SER A 27 4.58 2.38 -7.34
N ALA A 28 4.88 3.03 -6.21
CA ALA A 28 4.55 4.43 -5.99
C ALA A 28 5.33 5.35 -6.94
N GLN A 29 6.63 5.09 -7.12
CA GLN A 29 7.46 5.84 -8.08
C GLN A 29 6.92 5.71 -9.50
N GLU A 30 6.47 4.53 -9.91
CA GLU A 30 5.84 4.35 -11.21
C GLU A 30 4.53 5.14 -11.37
N VAL A 31 3.67 5.15 -10.36
CA VAL A 31 2.44 5.95 -10.37
C VAL A 31 2.75 7.44 -10.54
N ILE A 32 3.71 7.95 -9.75
CA ILE A 32 4.15 9.34 -9.81
C ILE A 32 4.68 9.64 -11.21
N HIS A 33 5.64 8.84 -11.69
CA HIS A 33 6.27 9.06 -12.99
C HIS A 33 5.26 9.07 -14.13
N ARG A 34 4.36 8.08 -14.19
CA ARG A 34 3.34 7.99 -15.25
C ARG A 34 2.36 9.16 -15.23
N ARG A 35 1.89 9.57 -14.04
CA ARG A 35 1.00 10.74 -13.91
C ARG A 35 1.71 12.03 -14.29
N THR A 36 2.98 12.19 -13.92
CA THR A 36 3.81 13.32 -14.35
C THR A 36 3.91 13.37 -15.87
N MET A 37 4.15 12.24 -16.53
CA MET A 37 4.18 12.18 -18.00
C MET A 37 2.82 12.49 -18.63
N GLN A 38 1.73 11.98 -18.08
CA GLN A 38 0.39 12.32 -18.56
C GLN A 38 0.09 13.82 -18.45
N MET A 39 0.46 14.46 -17.34
CA MET A 39 0.32 15.91 -17.18
C MET A 39 1.23 16.67 -18.15
N ALA A 40 2.51 16.30 -18.25
CA ALA A 40 3.49 16.97 -19.09
C ALA A 40 3.12 16.93 -20.59
N PHE A 41 2.52 15.83 -21.05
CA PHE A 41 2.07 15.68 -22.44
C PHE A 41 0.62 16.08 -22.68
N GLY A 42 -0.10 16.60 -21.68
CA GLY A 42 -1.52 16.95 -21.80
C GLY A 42 -2.44 15.76 -22.08
N ARG A 43 -2.03 14.54 -21.70
CA ARG A 43 -2.79 13.29 -21.89
C ARG A 43 -3.61 12.88 -20.68
N MET A 44 -3.61 13.68 -19.60
CA MET A 44 -4.40 13.40 -18.41
C MET A 44 -5.87 13.73 -18.64
N GLY A 45 -6.73 12.71 -18.69
CA GLY A 45 -8.17 12.87 -18.76
C GLY A 45 -8.77 13.39 -17.45
N PRO A 46 -9.94 14.07 -17.50
CA PRO A 46 -10.64 14.56 -16.31
C PRO A 46 -11.02 13.44 -15.33
N GLU A 47 -11.28 12.23 -15.83
CA GLU A 47 -11.53 11.08 -14.95
C GLU A 47 -10.31 10.66 -14.13
N GLU A 48 -9.08 10.83 -14.65
CA GLU A 48 -7.86 10.52 -13.90
C GLU A 48 -7.62 11.57 -12.80
N ALA A 49 -7.83 12.85 -13.12
CA ALA A 49 -7.74 13.92 -12.14
C ALA A 49 -8.75 13.73 -11.00
N ALA A 50 -9.99 13.37 -11.31
CA ALA A 50 -10.99 13.04 -10.29
C ALA A 50 -10.58 11.82 -9.43
N ARG A 51 -10.06 10.76 -10.04
CA ARG A 51 -9.55 9.58 -9.30
C ARG A 51 -8.46 9.97 -8.32
N MET A 52 -7.51 10.81 -8.72
CA MET A 52 -6.42 11.26 -7.85
C MET A 52 -6.92 11.93 -6.56
N VAL A 53 -8.02 12.69 -6.64
CA VAL A 53 -8.64 13.34 -5.49
C VAL A 53 -9.27 12.31 -4.54
N PHE A 54 -10.04 11.36 -5.08
CA PHE A 54 -10.78 10.39 -4.27
C PHE A 54 -9.97 9.18 -3.81
N GLU A 55 -8.79 8.94 -4.40
CA GLU A 55 -7.95 7.80 -4.06
C GLU A 55 -7.50 7.77 -2.59
N LYS A 56 -7.10 8.92 -2.03
CA LYS A 56 -6.56 8.97 -0.66
C LYS A 56 -7.65 8.77 0.40
N PRO A 57 -8.81 9.47 0.35
CA PRO A 57 -9.90 9.21 1.28
C PRO A 57 -10.44 7.78 1.19
N ALA A 58 -10.57 7.22 -0.02
CA ALA A 58 -11.03 5.84 -0.20
C ALA A 58 -10.04 4.82 0.38
N ALA A 59 -8.74 5.01 0.19
CA ALA A 59 -7.71 4.15 0.80
C ALA A 59 -7.75 4.24 2.33
N LEU A 60 -7.91 5.44 2.88
CA LEU A 60 -8.01 5.66 4.32
C LEU A 60 -9.26 5.00 4.93
N ALA A 61 -10.42 5.14 4.28
CA ALA A 61 -11.64 4.48 4.72
C ALA A 61 -11.48 2.94 4.76
N ALA A 62 -10.87 2.37 3.72
CA ALA A 62 -10.55 0.94 3.69
C ALA A 62 -9.55 0.52 4.79
N SER A 63 -8.58 1.38 5.11
CA SER A 63 -7.66 1.18 6.23
C SER A 63 -8.37 1.14 7.57
N PHE A 64 -9.26 2.10 7.84
CA PHE A 64 -10.06 2.09 9.07
C PHE A 64 -10.97 0.87 9.15
N GLU A 65 -11.64 0.52 8.07
CA GLU A 65 -12.52 -0.65 8.03
C GLU A 65 -11.75 -1.94 8.36
N ARG A 66 -10.58 -2.15 7.74
CA ARG A 66 -9.76 -3.34 8.00
C ARG A 66 -9.20 -3.38 9.42
N ALA A 67 -8.77 -2.24 9.94
CA ALA A 67 -8.36 -2.13 11.33
C ALA A 67 -9.51 -2.48 12.29
N ALA A 68 -10.69 -1.89 12.08
CA ALA A 68 -11.87 -2.15 12.90
C ALA A 68 -12.29 -3.63 12.86
N ARG A 69 -12.29 -4.25 11.68
CA ARG A 69 -12.57 -5.68 11.51
C ARG A 69 -11.54 -6.55 12.26
N ALA A 70 -10.24 -6.22 12.18
CA ALA A 70 -9.20 -6.95 12.88
C ALA A 70 -9.33 -6.82 14.41
N THR A 71 -9.64 -5.63 14.91
CA THR A 71 -9.90 -5.38 16.33
C THR A 71 -11.12 -6.15 16.82
N ALA A 72 -12.23 -6.08 16.09
CA ALA A 72 -13.46 -6.82 16.42
C ALA A 72 -13.26 -8.34 16.41
N ALA A 73 -12.32 -8.84 15.60
CA ALA A 73 -11.93 -10.24 15.55
C ALA A 73 -10.93 -10.64 16.66
N GLY A 74 -10.61 -9.76 17.62
CA GLY A 74 -9.71 -10.04 18.74
C GLY A 74 -8.24 -10.25 18.34
N ARG A 75 -7.80 -9.66 17.23
CA ARG A 75 -6.41 -9.76 16.76
C ARG A 75 -5.47 -8.93 17.66
N ASP A 76 -4.20 -9.34 17.71
CA ASP A 76 -3.18 -8.60 18.44
C ASP A 76 -2.90 -7.21 17.81
N PRO A 77 -2.35 -6.24 18.57
CA PRO A 77 -2.15 -4.87 18.08
C PRO A 77 -1.30 -4.76 16.81
N LEU A 78 -0.29 -5.63 16.64
CA LEU A 78 0.56 -5.62 15.45
C LEU A 78 -0.24 -6.07 14.22
N SER A 79 -1.02 -7.14 14.35
CA SER A 79 -1.94 -7.59 13.28
C SER A 79 -2.96 -6.52 12.89
N VAL A 80 -3.49 -5.76 13.86
CA VAL A 80 -4.42 -4.65 13.60
C VAL A 80 -3.71 -3.53 12.82
N ALA A 81 -2.51 -3.15 13.23
CA ALA A 81 -1.72 -2.14 12.54
C ALA A 81 -1.37 -2.57 11.09
N LEU A 82 -0.98 -3.83 10.89
CA LEU A 82 -0.73 -4.39 9.56
C LEU A 82 -1.99 -4.37 8.69
N ALA A 83 -3.16 -4.72 9.25
CA ALA A 83 -4.43 -4.66 8.54
C ALA A 83 -4.79 -3.22 8.11
N ALA A 84 -4.43 -2.22 8.92
CA ALA A 84 -4.63 -0.81 8.61
C ALA A 84 -3.74 -0.33 7.45
N VAL A 85 -2.49 -0.80 7.35
CA VAL A 85 -1.54 -0.35 6.31
C VAL A 85 -1.73 -1.08 4.98
N GLN A 86 -2.20 -2.33 5.01
CA GLN A 86 -2.34 -3.18 3.83
C GLN A 86 -3.09 -2.54 2.63
N PRO A 87 -4.22 -1.82 2.81
CA PRO A 87 -4.91 -1.18 1.69
C PRO A 87 -4.07 -0.15 0.93
N ILE A 88 -3.18 0.56 1.63
CA ILE A 88 -2.32 1.59 1.02
C ILE A 88 -1.36 0.95 0.01
N GLY A 89 -0.70 -0.14 0.41
CA GLY A 89 0.17 -0.92 -0.46
C GLY A 89 -0.58 -1.54 -1.64
N ALA A 90 -1.74 -2.14 -1.36
CA ALA A 90 -2.58 -2.75 -2.39
C ALA A 90 -3.04 -1.73 -3.43
N LYS A 91 -3.48 -0.54 -3.00
CA LYS A 91 -3.95 0.51 -3.91
C LYS A 91 -2.82 1.09 -4.75
N THR A 92 -1.64 1.27 -4.17
CA THR A 92 -0.44 1.72 -4.90
C THR A 92 -0.09 0.75 -6.04
N VAL A 93 -0.04 -0.56 -5.76
CA VAL A 93 0.25 -1.59 -6.77
C VAL A 93 -0.85 -1.64 -7.84
N ALA A 94 -2.12 -1.53 -7.45
CA ALA A 94 -3.24 -1.51 -8.38
C ALA A 94 -3.19 -0.29 -9.31
N ASN A 95 -2.85 0.88 -8.78
CA ASN A 95 -2.70 2.11 -9.57
C ASN A 95 -1.53 1.99 -10.57
N ALA A 96 -0.37 1.51 -10.13
CA ALA A 96 0.76 1.27 -11.01
C ALA A 96 0.37 0.34 -12.17
N ARG A 97 -0.28 -0.79 -11.85
CA ARG A 97 -0.75 -1.76 -12.87
C ARG A 97 -1.74 -1.15 -13.86
N ARG A 98 -2.67 -0.30 -13.39
CA ARG A 98 -3.64 0.35 -14.26
C ARG A 98 -2.96 1.34 -15.20
N LEU A 99 -2.10 2.21 -14.67
CA LEU A 99 -1.39 3.23 -15.45
C LEU A 99 -0.39 2.61 -16.45
N ARG A 100 0.00 1.34 -16.30
CA ARG A 100 0.75 0.60 -17.34
C ARG A 100 -0.05 0.35 -18.61
N LYS A 101 -1.38 0.34 -18.51
CA LYS A 101 -2.30 0.05 -19.62
C LYS A 101 -2.87 1.33 -20.25
N THR A 102 -2.57 2.49 -19.68
CA THR A 102 -3.05 3.81 -20.11
C THR A 102 -1.90 4.55 -20.76
#